data_AF-A0A945NCX6-F1
#
_entry.id   AF-A0A945NCX6-F1
#
_cell.length_a   1.000
_cell.length_b   1.000
_cell.length_c   1.000
_cell.angle_alpha   90.00
_cell.angle_beta   90.00
_cell.angle_gamma   90.00
#
_symmetry.space_group_name_H-M   'P 1'
#
loop_
_entity.id
_entity.type
_entity.pdbx_description
1 polymer ?
#
loop_
_entity_poly.entity_id
_entity_poly.type
_entity_poly.pdbx_seq_one_letter_code
_entity_poly.pdbx_strand_id
1 'polypeptide(L)' 'MNKASDQQKSGAQIKEKTVQQSLLNGPPQVINLGLASFADELTKQGTGVVHVDWSPPARGDVELANLLSKLNE' A
#
# COMPACT_ATOMS: atom_id res chain seq x y z
N MET A 1 15.12 5.13 -66.09
CA MET A 1 15.60 6.48 -65.72
C MET A 1 14.84 6.91 -64.47
N ASN A 2 15.51 6.92 -63.32
CA ASN A 2 15.35 7.75 -62.09
C ASN A 2 13.91 8.15 -61.68
N LYS A 3 13.44 8.01 -60.44
CA LYS A 3 14.09 8.22 -59.14
C LYS A 3 13.04 7.98 -58.03
N ALA A 4 13.54 7.89 -56.80
CA ALA A 4 12.86 8.07 -55.51
C ALA A 4 12.03 6.87 -55.00
N SER A 5 12.00 6.53 -53.72
CA SER A 5 12.81 6.81 -52.52
C SER A 5 12.10 5.99 -51.43
N ASP A 6 12.89 5.45 -50.52
CA ASP A 6 12.59 5.18 -49.10
C ASP A 6 11.12 5.17 -48.64
N GLN A 7 10.74 4.13 -47.90
CA GLN A 7 10.64 4.20 -46.44
C GLN A 7 10.21 2.84 -45.88
N GLN A 8 11.15 2.15 -45.22
CA GLN A 8 10.82 1.16 -44.20
C GLN A 8 10.12 1.88 -43.04
N LYS A 9 8.84 1.59 -42.82
CA LYS A 9 8.20 1.86 -41.53
C LYS A 9 8.03 0.54 -40.78
N SER A 10 9.04 0.24 -39.96
CA SER A 10 8.95 -0.74 -38.89
C SER A 10 7.89 -0.26 -37.90
N GLY A 11 6.72 -0.90 -37.88
CA GLY A 11 5.73 -0.71 -36.84
C GLY A 11 6.34 -1.11 -35.49
N ALA A 12 6.50 -0.14 -34.59
CA ALA A 12 6.92 -0.40 -33.23
C ALA A 12 5.85 -1.27 -32.55
N GLN A 13 6.15 -2.56 -32.41
CA GLN A 13 5.38 -3.44 -31.52
C GLN A 13 5.68 -3.00 -30.09
N ILE A 14 4.74 -2.29 -29.46
CA ILE A 14 4.73 -2.11 -28.01
C ILE A 14 4.51 -3.50 -27.43
N LYS A 15 5.60 -4.18 -27.07
CA LYS A 15 5.52 -5.38 -26.25
C LYS A 15 4.96 -4.95 -24.91
N GLU A 16 3.70 -5.25 -24.62
CA GLU A 16 3.19 -5.22 -23.26
C GLU A 16 4.06 -6.18 -22.43
N LYS A 17 5.03 -5.61 -21.70
CA LYS A 17 5.75 -6.36 -20.70
C LYS A 17 4.78 -6.49 -19.52
N THR A 18 3.99 -7.55 -19.51
CA THR A 18 3.24 -7.95 -18.31
C THR A 18 4.28 -8.22 -17.23
N VAL A 19 4.56 -7.21 -16.41
CA VAL A 19 5.35 -7.37 -15.20
C VAL A 19 4.46 -8.21 -14.30
N GLN A 20 4.77 -9.50 -14.12
CA GLN A 20 4.13 -10.24 -13.04
C GLN A 20 4.65 -9.63 -11.74
N GLN A 21 3.82 -8.80 -11.09
CA GLN A 21 4.18 -8.23 -9.80
C GLN A 21 4.27 -9.36 -8.77
N SER A 22 5.49 -9.71 -8.40
CA SER A 22 5.78 -10.71 -7.37
C SER A 22 5.47 -10.25 -5.95
N LEU A 23 4.71 -9.16 -5.79
CA LEU A 23 4.46 -8.48 -4.52
C LEU A 23 3.78 -9.40 -3.49
N LEU A 24 2.94 -10.32 -3.96
CA LEU A 24 2.15 -11.23 -3.12
C LEU A 24 2.62 -12.70 -3.25
N ASN A 25 3.80 -12.94 -3.83
CA ASN A 25 4.34 -14.29 -4.03
C ASN A 25 4.94 -14.88 -2.73
N GLY A 26 4.85 -14.16 -1.62
CA GLY A 26 5.34 -14.57 -0.32
C GLY A 26 4.45 -14.01 0.79
N PRO A 27 4.74 -14.35 2.05
CA PRO A 27 4.02 -13.79 3.18
C PRO A 27 4.14 -12.26 3.19
N PRO A 28 3.04 -11.53 3.49
CA PRO A 28 3.05 -10.07 3.49
C PRO A 28 3.93 -9.53 4.62
N GLN A 29 4.57 -8.40 4.37
CA GLN A 29 5.21 -7.61 5.42
C GLN A 29 4.20 -6.58 5.95
N VAL A 30 3.96 -6.58 7.26
CA VAL A 30 2.87 -5.79 7.84
C VAL A 30 3.40 -4.64 8.69
N ILE A 31 2.86 -3.44 8.44
CA ILE A 31 2.99 -2.27 9.30
C ILE A 31 1.59 -1.91 9.78
N ASN A 32 1.33 -2.07 11.08
CA ASN A 32 0.02 -1.77 11.68
C ASN A 32 -0.05 -0.30 12.13
N LEU A 33 -1.08 0.40 11.67
CA LEU A 33 -1.44 1.77 12.06
C LEU A 33 -2.84 1.75 12.68
N GLY A 34 -3.03 2.42 13.81
CA GLY A 34 -4.33 2.47 14.50
C GLY A 34 -4.38 1.52 15.70
N LEU A 35 -5.34 0.59 15.73
CA LEU A 35 -5.60 -0.23 16.90
C LEU A 35 -4.47 -1.25 17.15
N ALA A 36 -3.90 -1.22 18.36
CA ALA A 36 -2.85 -2.16 18.78
C ALA A 36 -3.33 -3.62 18.75
N SER A 37 -4.61 -3.87 19.03
CA SER A 37 -5.21 -5.22 19.05
C SER A 37 -5.07 -5.97 17.73
N PHE A 38 -4.98 -5.27 16.59
CA PHE A 38 -4.73 -5.90 15.30
C PHE A 38 -3.28 -6.40 15.16
N ALA A 39 -2.30 -5.66 15.68
CA ALA A 39 -0.92 -6.12 15.73
C ALA A 39 -0.77 -7.32 16.69
N ASP A 40 -1.45 -7.29 17.84
CA ASP A 40 -1.43 -8.40 18.80
C ASP A 40 -1.96 -9.68 18.18
N GLU A 41 -3.07 -9.60 17.45
CA GLU A 41 -3.68 -10.76 16.81
C GLU A 41 -2.80 -11.34 15.69
N LEU A 42 -2.17 -10.48 14.88
CA LEU A 42 -1.21 -10.92 13.86
C LEU A 42 0.04 -11.58 14.49
N THR A 43 0.51 -11.04 15.61
CA THR A 43 1.65 -11.60 16.35
C THR A 43 1.32 -13.00 16.88
N LYS A 44 0.12 -13.20 17.45
CA LYS A 44 -0.34 -14.53 17.92
C LYS A 44 -0.39 -15.57 16.79
N GLN A 45 -0.71 -15.13 15.58
CA GLN A 45 -0.72 -15.98 14.38
C GLN A 45 0.69 -16.22 13.79
N GLY A 46 1.74 -15.69 14.43
CA GLY A 46 3.12 -15.84 13.98
C GLY A 46 3.50 -14.94 12.80
N THR A 47 2.70 -13.91 12.50
CA THR A 47 3.01 -12.94 11.44
C THR A 47 3.92 -11.84 11.97
N GLY A 48 5.02 -11.56 11.26
CA GLY A 48 5.88 -10.43 11.57
C GLY A 48 5.18 -9.11 11.30
N VAL A 49 4.96 -8.31 12.35
CA VAL A 49 4.29 -7.01 12.28
C VAL A 49 5.06 -5.95 13.04
N VAL A 50 5.13 -4.75 12.47
CA VAL A 50 5.60 -3.54 13.17
C VAL A 50 4.40 -2.66 13.45
N HIS A 51 4.09 -2.41 14.73
CA HIS A 51 3.07 -1.44 15.09
C HIS A 51 3.69 -0.04 15.22
N VAL A 52 3.08 0.93 14.55
CA VAL A 52 3.48 2.34 14.64
C VAL A 52 2.51 3.05 15.57
N ASP A 53 3.05 3.61 16.66
CA ASP A 53 2.33 4.53 17.53
C ASP A 53 2.13 5.86 16.81
N TRP A 54 1.00 5.97 16.11
CA TRP A 54 0.68 7.11 15.26
C TRP A 54 -0.66 7.71 15.64
N SER A 55 -0.71 9.05 15.66
CA SER A 55 -1.92 9.83 15.87
C SER A 55 -2.04 10.89 14.77
N PRO A 56 -3.24 11.17 14.24
CA PRO A 56 -3.41 12.20 13.21
C PRO A 56 -2.99 13.58 13.74
N PRO A 57 -2.28 14.38 12.92
CA PRO A 57 -1.71 15.65 13.35
C PRO A 57 -2.77 16.67 13.78
N ALA A 58 -3.94 16.64 13.15
CA ALA A 58 -5.13 17.29 13.67
C ALA A 58 -5.77 16.34 14.69
N ARG A 59 -5.48 16.52 15.98
CA ARG A 59 -6.05 15.75 17.11
C ARG A 59 -7.59 15.78 17.21
N GLY A 60 -8.27 16.51 16.30
CA GLY A 60 -9.70 16.75 16.35
C GLY A 60 -10.08 17.71 17.47
N ASP A 61 -11.38 17.75 17.79
CA ASP A 61 -11.89 18.45 18.96
C ASP A 61 -11.60 17.61 20.22
N VAL A 62 -10.72 18.13 21.08
CA VAL A 62 -10.26 17.45 22.30
C VAL A 62 -11.41 17.27 23.30
N GLU A 63 -12.35 18.20 23.38
CA GLU A 63 -13.50 18.06 24.28
C GLU A 63 -14.39 16.90 23.85
N LEU A 64 -14.69 16.81 22.55
CA LEU A 64 -15.47 15.71 22.01
C LEU A 64 -14.77 14.36 22.21
N ALA A 65 -13.46 14.29 21.97
CA ALA A 65 -12.67 13.09 22.21
C ALA A 65 -12.74 12.63 23.68
N ASN A 66 -12.62 13.56 24.62
CA ASN A 66 -12.74 13.29 26.06
C ASN A 66 -14.16 12.90 26.48
N LEU A 67 -15.20 13.39 25.79
CA LEU A 67 -16.57 12.95 26.03
C LEU A 67 -16.77 11.51 25.55
N LEU A 68 -16.28 11.17 24.36
CA LEU A 68 -16.38 9.84 23.79
C LEU A 68 -15.62 8.79 24.62
N SER A 69 -14.47 9.15 25.20
CA SER A 69 -13.68 8.20 26.03
C SER A 69 -14.43 7.70 27.27
N LYS A 70 -15.39 8.49 27.79
CA LYS A 70 -16.23 8.11 28.93
C LYS A 70 -17.25 7.02 28.62
N LEU A 71 -17.53 6.77 27.33
CA LEU A 71 -18.43 5.70 26.89
C LEU A 71 -17.72 4.34 26.77
N ASN A 72 -16.39 4.33 26.93
CA ASN A 72 -15.55 3.15 26.76
C ASN A 72 -15.06 2.59 28.11
N GLU A 73 -15.75 2.94 29.21
CA GLU A 73 -15.61 2.34 30.55
C GLU A 73 -16.70 1.31 30.83
#